data_AF-A0A1I2DPY3-F1
#
_entry.id   AF-A0A1I2DPY3-F1
#
_cell.length_a   1.000
_cell.length_b   1.000
_cell.length_c   1.000
_cell.angle_alpha   90.00
_cell.angle_beta   90.00
_cell.angle_gamma   90.00
#
_symmetry.space_group_name_H-M   'P 1'
#
loop_
_entity.id
_entity.type
_entity.pdbx_description
1 polymer ?
#
loop_
_entity_poly.entity_id
_entity_poly.type
_entity_poly.pdbx_seq_one_letter_code
_entity_poly.pdbx_strand_id
1 'polypeptide(L)'
;MHHQTSRMSVIASDLTEDISIGQASGAANTKNKEDKSGRLMRAQEFSRRAAQWLVLIRFRAHAAAPSFSTSTSHYHVLLGAASSDAERLSSCRTMLLCVDRQRAVEELAAQAKFAVERPADPYRAEWRITGRGAVLHVIADLLSEAIRAFESALAE
;
A
#
# COMPACT_ATOMS: atom_id res chain seq x y z
N MET A 1 -36.41 82.35 11.09
CA MET A 1 -35.21 82.35 10.24
C MET A 1 -35.34 81.25 9.19
N HIS A 2 -35.42 81.67 7.92
CA HIS A 2 -35.11 81.00 6.64
C HIS A 2 -35.58 79.56 6.28
N HIS A 3 -36.55 79.52 5.35
CA HIS A 3 -36.62 78.82 4.05
C HIS A 3 -35.78 77.55 3.76
N GLN A 4 -36.49 76.50 3.28
CA GLN A 4 -36.45 75.86 1.93
C GLN A 4 -35.05 75.68 1.28
N THR A 5 -34.60 74.52 0.75
CA THR A 5 -35.17 73.67 -0.33
C THR A 5 -34.38 72.34 -0.52
N SER A 6 -35.12 71.27 -0.86
CA SER A 6 -34.91 70.31 -1.98
C SER A 6 -33.56 69.62 -2.26
N ARG A 7 -33.52 68.26 -2.26
CA ARG A 7 -33.52 67.43 -3.49
C ARG A 7 -33.42 65.92 -3.21
N MET A 8 -34.18 65.17 -4.00
CA MET A 8 -34.13 63.70 -4.11
C MET A 8 -32.85 63.21 -4.79
N SER A 9 -32.44 61.97 -4.47
CA SER A 9 -31.88 61.02 -5.45
C SER A 9 -32.01 59.60 -4.91
N VAL A 10 -32.79 58.80 -5.64
CA VAL A 10 -32.90 57.35 -5.54
C VAL A 10 -31.70 56.75 -6.27
N ILE A 11 -30.93 55.89 -5.62
CA ILE A 11 -30.25 54.76 -6.29
C ILE A 11 -30.37 53.55 -5.36
N ALA A 12 -31.23 52.62 -5.75
CA ALA A 12 -31.15 51.23 -5.36
C ALA A 12 -30.04 50.56 -6.16
N SER A 13 -29.19 49.79 -5.49
CA SER A 13 -28.53 48.61 -6.07
C SER A 13 -28.19 47.66 -4.93
N ASP A 14 -28.94 46.56 -4.86
CA ASP A 14 -28.51 45.29 -4.30
C ASP A 14 -27.11 44.93 -4.83
N LEU A 15 -26.27 44.39 -3.94
CA LEU A 15 -25.31 43.33 -4.24
C LEU A 15 -24.70 42.85 -2.92
N THR A 16 -25.47 42.06 -2.18
CA THR A 16 -24.92 41.07 -1.26
C THR A 16 -24.25 39.97 -2.09
N GLU A 17 -22.98 40.12 -2.38
CA GLU A 17 -22.09 39.02 -2.74
C GLU A 17 -21.03 38.87 -1.65
N ASP A 18 -21.45 38.30 -0.51
CA ASP A 18 -20.51 37.62 0.38
C ASP A 18 -20.07 36.32 -0.30
N ILE A 19 -19.04 36.45 -1.13
CA ILE A 19 -18.42 35.36 -1.85
C ILE A 19 -17.81 34.39 -0.82
N SER A 20 -18.46 33.22 -0.67
CA SER A 20 -17.94 32.03 -0.01
C SER A 20 -16.74 31.44 -0.77
N ILE A 21 -15.55 32.04 -0.64
CA ILE A 21 -14.26 31.47 -1.12
C ILE A 21 -13.66 30.46 -0.12
N GLY A 22 -14.30 30.21 1.03
CA GLY A 22 -13.77 29.33 2.08
C GLY A 22 -14.09 27.83 1.96
N GLN A 23 -15.09 27.42 1.17
CA GLN A 23 -15.61 26.04 1.25
C GLN A 23 -14.99 25.05 0.25
N ALA A 24 -14.60 25.51 -0.95
CA ALA A 24 -14.00 24.64 -1.97
C ALA A 24 -12.59 24.16 -1.58
N SER A 25 -11.79 25.02 -0.93
CA SER A 25 -10.44 24.67 -0.46
C SER A 25 -10.48 23.68 0.71
N GLY A 26 -11.46 23.82 1.62
CA GLY A 26 -11.66 22.89 2.73
C GLY A 26 -12.08 21.50 2.26
N ALA A 27 -13.07 21.42 1.36
CA ALA A 27 -13.60 20.15 0.84
C ALA A 27 -12.57 19.37 -0.01
N ALA A 28 -11.73 20.07 -0.78
CA ALA A 28 -10.65 19.44 -1.54
C ALA A 28 -9.55 18.87 -0.62
N ASN A 29 -9.21 19.59 0.46
CA ASN A 29 -8.19 19.18 1.42
C ASN A 29 -8.65 18.01 2.31
N THR A 30 -9.93 17.95 2.69
CA THR A 30 -10.50 16.80 3.41
C THR A 30 -10.57 15.56 2.53
N LYS A 31 -11.04 15.69 1.28
CA LYS A 31 -11.09 14.58 0.33
C LYS A 31 -9.70 14.00 0.03
N ASN A 32 -8.68 14.84 -0.11
CA ASN A 32 -7.32 14.37 -0.36
C ASN A 32 -6.71 13.66 0.87
N LYS A 33 -7.00 14.14 2.08
CA LYS A 33 -6.58 13.48 3.33
C LYS A 33 -7.26 12.13 3.55
N GLU A 34 -8.56 12.02 3.25
CA GLU A 34 -9.31 10.77 3.34
C GLU A 34 -8.79 9.72 2.36
N ASP A 35 -8.48 10.13 1.13
CA ASP A 35 -7.90 9.25 0.10
C ASP A 35 -6.49 8.76 0.51
N LYS A 36 -5.62 9.67 0.98
CA LYS A 36 -4.30 9.32 1.53
C LYS A 36 -4.41 8.35 2.72
N SER A 37 -5.30 8.63 3.67
CA SER A 37 -5.53 7.76 4.83
C SER A 37 -6.02 6.37 4.40
N GLY A 38 -6.93 6.30 3.44
CA GLY A 38 -7.42 5.04 2.87
C GLY A 38 -6.31 4.22 2.20
N ARG A 39 -5.40 4.88 1.45
CA ARG A 39 -4.24 4.23 0.86
C ARG A 39 -3.26 3.68 1.90
N LEU A 40 -2.98 4.44 2.97
CA LEU A 40 -2.11 3.97 4.06
C LEU A 40 -2.71 2.76 4.78
N MET A 41 -4.00 2.80 5.11
CA MET A 41 -4.69 1.66 5.75
C MET A 41 -4.62 0.40 4.87
N ARG A 42 -4.82 0.55 3.57
CA ARG A 42 -4.68 -0.56 2.61
C ARG A 42 -3.25 -1.09 2.56
N ALA A 43 -2.25 -0.21 2.51
CA ALA A 43 -0.84 -0.57 2.49
C ALA A 43 -0.43 -1.35 3.75
N GLN A 44 -0.88 -0.88 4.92
CA GLN A 44 -0.67 -1.53 6.21
C GLN A 44 -1.33 -2.92 6.25
N GLU A 45 -2.54 -3.07 5.73
CA GLU A 45 -3.23 -4.36 5.69
C GLU A 45 -2.52 -5.37 4.78
N PHE A 46 -2.04 -4.96 3.60
CA PHE A 46 -1.24 -5.82 2.74
C PHE A 46 0.09 -6.22 3.39
N SER A 47 0.79 -5.26 4.00
CA SER A 47 2.02 -5.49 4.78
C SER A 47 1.80 -6.52 5.89
N ARG A 48 0.72 -6.37 6.66
CA ARG A 48 0.32 -7.28 7.74
C ARG A 48 0.00 -8.68 7.22
N ARG A 49 -0.78 -8.79 6.14
CA ARG A 49 -1.09 -10.10 5.52
C ARG A 49 0.15 -10.81 5.00
N ALA A 50 1.06 -10.09 4.35
CA ALA A 50 2.34 -10.66 3.91
C ALA A 50 3.12 -11.24 5.10
N ALA A 51 3.18 -10.51 6.22
CA ALA A 51 3.82 -10.98 7.45
C ALA A 51 3.17 -12.26 8.01
N GLN A 52 1.84 -12.36 7.98
CA GLN A 52 1.13 -13.58 8.43
C GLN A 52 1.48 -14.79 7.56
N TRP A 53 1.55 -14.63 6.24
CA TRP A 53 1.96 -15.69 5.33
C TRP A 53 3.42 -16.11 5.53
N LEU A 54 4.33 -15.16 5.74
CA LEU A 54 5.73 -15.43 6.06
C LEU A 54 5.86 -16.33 7.29
N VAL A 55 5.03 -16.10 8.32
CA VAL A 55 4.98 -16.96 9.51
C VAL A 55 4.50 -18.36 9.19
N LEU A 56 3.42 -18.47 8.42
CA LEU A 56 2.81 -19.74 8.07
C LEU A 56 3.81 -20.67 7.37
N ILE A 57 4.62 -20.13 6.45
CA ILE A 57 5.63 -20.92 5.72
C ILE A 57 6.96 -21.06 6.46
N ARG A 58 7.04 -20.55 7.71
CA ARG A 58 8.28 -20.47 8.50
C ARG A 58 9.42 -19.90 7.67
N PHE A 59 9.16 -18.77 7.02
CA PHE A 59 10.11 -18.12 6.12
C PHE A 59 11.45 -17.87 6.83
N ARG A 60 12.56 -18.00 6.09
CA ARG A 60 13.92 -17.71 6.56
C ARG A 60 14.63 -16.98 5.44
N ALA A 61 15.16 -15.78 5.65
CA ALA A 61 15.76 -15.00 4.55
C ALA A 61 16.89 -15.74 3.79
N HIS A 62 17.61 -16.62 4.48
CA HIS A 62 18.58 -17.56 3.91
C HIS A 62 18.60 -18.86 4.74
N ALA A 63 19.30 -19.90 4.26
CA ALA A 63 19.31 -21.24 4.88
C ALA A 63 19.70 -21.24 6.37
N ALA A 64 20.73 -20.45 6.71
CA ALA A 64 21.21 -20.28 8.09
C ALA A 64 20.46 -19.21 8.92
N ALA A 65 19.48 -18.50 8.34
CA ALA A 65 18.77 -17.44 9.06
C ALA A 65 17.79 -18.06 10.07
N PRO A 66 17.63 -17.45 11.27
CA PRO A 66 16.47 -17.73 12.09
C PRO A 66 15.20 -17.37 11.31
N SER A 67 14.10 -18.08 11.56
CA SER A 67 12.83 -17.78 10.89
C SER A 67 12.31 -16.39 11.23
N PHE A 68 12.39 -16.03 12.51
CA PHE A 68 12.14 -14.68 13.00
C PHE A 68 13.06 -14.43 14.20
N SER A 69 13.63 -13.22 14.28
CA SER A 69 14.36 -12.75 15.46
C SER A 69 13.58 -11.62 16.12
N THR A 70 13.49 -11.65 17.44
CA THR A 70 12.87 -10.60 18.26
C THR A 70 13.70 -9.31 18.27
N SER A 71 15.00 -9.39 17.99
CA SER A 71 15.92 -8.26 17.95
C SER A 71 15.93 -7.52 16.60
N THR A 72 14.78 -7.01 16.17
CA THR A 72 14.61 -6.19 14.93
C THR A 72 14.47 -7.02 13.64
N SER A 73 13.52 -7.97 13.60
CA SER A 73 13.11 -8.56 12.32
C SER A 73 12.13 -7.63 11.60
N HIS A 74 12.34 -7.43 10.29
CA HIS A 74 11.41 -6.71 9.41
C HIS A 74 9.96 -7.20 9.57
N TYR A 75 9.77 -8.48 9.90
CA TYR A 75 8.49 -9.09 10.29
C TYR A 75 7.70 -8.29 11.33
N HIS A 76 8.32 -7.88 12.43
CA HIS A 76 7.64 -7.10 13.48
C HIS A 76 7.21 -5.73 12.97
N VAL A 77 8.01 -5.13 12.08
CA VAL A 77 7.70 -3.87 11.42
C VAL A 77 6.48 -4.02 10.51
N LEU A 78 6.41 -5.10 9.71
CA LEU A 78 5.26 -5.37 8.83
C LEU A 78 3.95 -5.59 9.61
N LEU A 79 3.99 -6.28 10.75
CA LEU A 79 2.80 -6.51 11.59
C LEU A 79 2.33 -5.29 12.38
N GLY A 80 3.18 -4.27 12.49
CA GLY A 80 3.34 -3.46 13.69
C GLY A 80 2.08 -2.85 14.32
N ALA A 81 2.18 -2.61 15.63
CA ALA A 81 1.36 -1.63 16.32
C ALA A 81 2.13 -0.31 16.58
N ALA A 82 3.47 -0.28 16.42
CA ALA A 82 4.32 0.85 16.82
C ALA A 82 5.28 1.38 15.73
N SER A 83 5.27 0.81 14.52
CA SER A 83 6.17 1.23 13.42
C SER A 83 5.54 2.30 12.54
N SER A 84 6.35 3.26 12.12
CA SER A 84 5.95 4.29 11.16
C SER A 84 5.72 3.72 9.75
N ASP A 85 4.94 4.42 8.93
CA ASP A 85 4.66 3.99 7.54
C ASP A 85 5.93 3.97 6.66
N ALA A 86 6.88 4.87 6.92
CA ALA A 86 8.17 4.88 6.22
C ALA A 86 9.02 3.63 6.54
N GLU A 87 9.06 3.21 7.81
CA GLU A 87 9.75 1.98 8.23
C GLU A 87 9.09 0.73 7.65
N ARG A 88 7.75 0.73 7.57
CA ARG A 88 6.98 -0.35 6.92
C ARG A 88 7.31 -0.44 5.45
N LEU A 89 7.31 0.68 4.73
CA LEU A 89 7.69 0.71 3.32
C LEU A 89 9.11 0.15 3.12
N SER A 90 10.09 0.61 3.90
CA SER A 90 11.46 0.11 3.83
C SER A 90 11.53 -1.39 4.11
N SER A 91 10.81 -1.87 5.12
CA SER A 91 10.75 -3.30 5.47
C SER A 91 10.05 -4.15 4.40
N CYS A 92 8.99 -3.65 3.77
CA CYS A 92 8.34 -4.33 2.65
C CYS A 92 9.31 -4.52 1.48
N ARG A 93 10.09 -3.48 1.12
CA ARG A 93 11.10 -3.55 0.05
C ARG A 93 12.19 -4.58 0.36
N THR A 94 12.73 -4.55 1.57
CA THR A 94 13.74 -5.53 1.99
C THR A 94 13.21 -6.96 1.97
N MET A 95 11.98 -7.16 2.47
CA MET A 95 11.36 -8.48 2.47
C MET A 95 11.05 -8.99 1.07
N LEU A 96 10.61 -8.11 0.16
CA LEU A 96 10.35 -8.49 -1.23
C LEU A 96 11.63 -9.04 -1.89
N LEU A 97 12.76 -8.36 -1.70
CA LEU A 97 14.07 -8.84 -2.18
C LEU A 97 14.42 -10.24 -1.64
N CYS A 98 14.16 -10.50 -0.36
CA CYS A 98 14.40 -11.81 0.25
C CYS A 98 13.46 -12.89 -0.32
N VAL A 99 12.18 -12.54 -0.53
CA VAL A 99 11.16 -13.44 -1.09
C VAL A 99 11.50 -13.79 -2.54
N ASP A 100 11.86 -12.81 -3.36
CA ASP A 100 12.20 -13.03 -4.78
C ASP A 100 13.43 -13.93 -4.95
N ARG A 101 14.43 -13.81 -4.08
CA ARG A 101 15.57 -14.74 -4.06
C ARG A 101 15.14 -16.19 -3.82
N GLN A 102 14.16 -16.42 -2.94
CA GLN A 102 13.64 -17.78 -2.71
C GLN A 102 12.71 -18.25 -3.80
N ARG A 103 11.94 -17.36 -4.42
CA ARG A 103 11.13 -17.70 -5.59
C ARG A 103 12.01 -18.26 -6.71
N ALA A 104 13.15 -17.62 -6.99
CA ALA A 104 14.10 -18.11 -7.97
C ALA A 104 14.63 -19.53 -7.63
N VAL A 105 14.87 -19.84 -6.36
CA VAL A 105 15.29 -21.18 -5.91
C VAL A 105 14.15 -22.20 -6.12
N GLU A 106 12.92 -21.85 -5.75
CA GLU A 106 11.75 -22.72 -5.93
C GLU A 106 11.40 -22.93 -7.42
N GLU A 107 11.60 -21.91 -8.26
CA GLU A 107 11.43 -22.02 -9.71
C GLU A 107 12.44 -22.99 -10.31
N LEU A 108 13.72 -22.93 -9.90
CA LEU A 108 14.73 -23.88 -10.35
C LEU A 108 14.40 -25.31 -9.88
N ALA A 109 13.95 -25.46 -8.62
CA ALA A 109 13.53 -26.75 -8.09
C ALA A 109 12.31 -27.31 -8.84
N ALA A 110 11.35 -26.45 -9.17
CA ALA A 110 10.19 -26.82 -9.97
C ALA A 110 10.59 -27.24 -11.38
N GLN A 111 11.47 -26.49 -12.06
CA GLN A 111 11.99 -26.86 -13.36
C GLN A 111 12.64 -28.25 -13.34
N ALA A 112 13.48 -28.53 -12.34
CA ALA A 112 14.12 -29.84 -12.19
C ALA A 112 13.10 -30.97 -11.96
N LYS A 113 12.09 -30.74 -11.11
CA LYS A 113 11.02 -31.71 -10.84
C LYS A 113 10.18 -31.99 -12.10
N PHE A 114 9.76 -30.94 -12.77
CA PHE A 114 8.80 -31.01 -13.85
C PHE A 114 9.44 -31.27 -15.23
N ALA A 115 10.77 -31.20 -15.38
CA ALA A 115 11.45 -31.45 -16.65
C ALA A 115 11.14 -32.84 -17.26
N VAL A 116 10.92 -33.84 -16.41
CA VAL A 116 10.67 -35.24 -16.80
C VAL A 116 9.20 -35.63 -16.71
N GLU A 117 8.36 -34.81 -16.09
CA GLU A 117 6.94 -35.10 -15.91
C GLU A 117 6.15 -34.71 -17.15
N ARG A 118 5.36 -35.66 -17.68
CA ARG A 118 4.40 -35.38 -18.74
C ARG A 118 3.32 -34.44 -18.17
N PRO A 119 3.01 -33.31 -18.84
CA PRO A 119 1.95 -32.42 -18.36
C PRO A 119 0.64 -33.18 -18.17
N ALA A 120 0.07 -33.10 -16.97
CA ALA A 120 -1.22 -33.71 -16.65
C ALA A 120 -2.37 -32.88 -17.25
N ASP A 121 -2.21 -31.55 -17.23
CA ASP A 121 -3.15 -30.63 -17.86
C ASP A 121 -2.93 -30.56 -19.39
N PRO A 122 -3.91 -30.99 -20.20
CA PRO A 122 -3.81 -30.90 -21.67
C PRO A 122 -3.74 -29.45 -22.17
N TYR A 123 -4.22 -28.48 -21.38
CA TYR A 123 -4.20 -27.06 -21.73
C TYR A 123 -2.90 -26.35 -21.29
N ARG A 124 -2.04 -27.02 -20.51
CA ARG A 124 -0.79 -26.46 -19.96
C ARG A 124 -0.99 -25.15 -19.18
N ALA A 125 -2.19 -24.92 -18.65
CA ALA A 125 -2.50 -23.82 -17.75
C ALA A 125 -2.04 -24.12 -16.30
N GLU A 126 -1.79 -25.38 -15.99
CA GLU A 126 -1.24 -25.79 -14.69
C GLU A 126 0.06 -25.04 -14.35
N TRP A 127 0.06 -24.43 -13.17
CA TRP A 127 1.24 -23.80 -12.61
C TRP A 127 2.31 -24.85 -12.27
N ARG A 128 3.40 -24.85 -13.04
CA ARG A 128 4.57 -25.71 -12.80
C ARG A 128 5.52 -25.09 -11.78
N ILE A 129 5.02 -24.91 -10.56
CA ILE A 129 5.78 -24.40 -9.42
C ILE A 129 5.60 -25.34 -8.21
N THR A 130 6.52 -25.28 -7.25
CA THR A 130 6.32 -25.97 -5.98
C THR A 130 5.21 -25.30 -5.16
N GLY A 131 4.55 -26.04 -4.26
CA GLY A 131 3.53 -25.45 -3.38
C GLY A 131 4.09 -24.31 -2.51
N ARG A 132 5.35 -24.42 -2.08
CA ARG A 132 6.05 -23.34 -1.36
C ARG A 132 6.29 -22.14 -2.27
N GLY A 133 6.71 -22.36 -3.52
CA GLY A 133 6.87 -21.31 -4.52
C GLY A 133 5.56 -20.57 -4.78
N ALA A 134 4.43 -21.27 -4.92
CA ALA A 134 3.11 -20.64 -5.09
C ALA A 134 2.78 -19.67 -3.94
N VAL A 135 3.07 -20.06 -2.70
CA VAL A 135 2.86 -19.16 -1.54
C VAL A 135 3.81 -17.96 -1.59
N LEU A 136 5.06 -18.14 -2.00
CA LEU A 136 6.00 -17.03 -2.15
C LEU A 136 5.55 -16.02 -3.22
N HIS A 137 4.89 -16.45 -4.30
CA HIS A 137 4.26 -15.54 -5.25
C HIS A 137 3.18 -14.67 -4.59
N VAL A 138 2.28 -15.28 -3.83
CA VAL A 138 1.23 -14.54 -3.09
C VAL A 138 1.85 -13.52 -2.13
N ILE A 139 2.92 -13.88 -1.43
CA ILE A 139 3.63 -12.96 -0.54
C ILE A 139 4.25 -11.80 -1.32
N ALA A 140 4.89 -12.09 -2.46
CA ALA A 140 5.49 -11.06 -3.31
C ALA A 140 4.45 -10.08 -3.85
N ASP A 141 3.27 -10.56 -4.24
CA ASP A 141 2.16 -9.72 -4.69
C ASP A 141 1.67 -8.81 -3.55
N LEU A 142 1.44 -9.36 -2.36
CA LEU A 142 1.04 -8.58 -1.18
C LEU A 142 2.07 -7.50 -0.83
N LEU A 143 3.36 -7.83 -0.86
CA LEU A 143 4.44 -6.87 -0.58
C LEU A 143 4.50 -5.78 -1.66
N SER A 144 4.32 -6.15 -2.93
CA SER A 144 4.32 -5.20 -4.05
C SER A 144 3.12 -4.25 -3.99
N GLU A 145 1.94 -4.75 -3.66
CA GLU A 145 0.75 -3.92 -3.43
C GLU A 145 0.93 -2.97 -2.23
N ALA A 146 1.52 -3.46 -1.13
CA ALA A 146 1.83 -2.63 0.02
C ALA A 146 2.81 -1.50 -0.36
N ILE A 147 3.89 -1.82 -1.08
CA ILE A 147 4.90 -0.85 -1.52
C ILE A 147 4.25 0.23 -2.39
N ARG A 148 3.50 -0.16 -3.43
CA ARG A 148 2.82 0.79 -4.32
C ARG A 148 1.88 1.72 -3.55
N ALA A 149 1.07 1.17 -2.65
CA ALA A 149 0.14 1.96 -1.86
C ALA A 149 0.85 2.92 -0.88
N PHE A 150 1.94 2.48 -0.23
CA PHE A 150 2.76 3.36 0.61
C PHE A 150 3.43 4.48 -0.21
N GLU A 151 4.04 4.14 -1.35
CA GLU A 151 4.71 5.12 -2.23
C GLU A 151 3.73 6.18 -2.72
N SER A 152 2.56 5.78 -3.19
CA SER A 152 1.52 6.72 -3.63
C SER A 152 0.99 7.59 -2.50
N ALA A 153 0.91 7.08 -1.27
CA ALA A 153 0.42 7.86 -0.13
C ALA A 153 1.49 8.81 0.45
N LEU A 154 2.78 8.46 0.34
CA LEU A 154 3.89 9.24 0.92
C LEU A 154 4.49 10.28 -0.05
N ALA A 155 4.22 10.17 -1.36
CA ALA A 155 4.67 11.13 -2.37
C ALA A 155 3.83 12.43 -2.42
N GLU A 156 2.68 12.46 -1.76
CA GLU A 156 1.75 13.59 -1.63
C GLU A 156 1.87 14.26 -0.24
#